data_AF-A0A258FBS7-F1
#
_entry.id   AF-A0A258FBS7-F1
#
_cell.length_a   1.000
_cell.length_b   1.000
_cell.length_c   1.000
_cell.angle_alpha   90.00
_cell.angle_beta   90.00
_cell.angle_gamma   90.00
#
_symmetry.space_group_name_H-M   'P 1'
#
loop_
_entity.id
_entity.type
_entity.pdbx_description
1 polymer ?
#
loop_
_entity_poly.entity_id
_entity_poly.type
_entity_poly.pdbx_seq_one_letter_code
_entity_poly.pdbx_strand_id
1 'polypeptide(L)'
;MSDENDKTKEGQGTQAPTGTPSTTGPRAPLSLKPRAVGSVPTGTVRQSFSHGRTKTVAVEIKRRPGAPAAGHQRPAGFDVARPRTDAVPQPTAPRTAPSQPAGGRLSNEEQEARRRAIELATQAQAERAAAQAAEQARRDAAAREQAEAAERTASAAQAAAISLKRLIYSCLCLAFLGKS
;
A
#
# COMPACT_ATOMS: atom_id res chain seq x y z
N MET A 1 -12.26 -41.72 13.79
CA MET A 1 -11.50 -42.82 13.14
C MET A 1 -11.00 -42.25 11.82
N SER A 2 -9.75 -41.90 11.59
CA SER A 2 -8.50 -42.10 12.32
C SER A 2 -7.54 -40.95 11.99
N ASP A 3 -6.62 -40.71 12.92
CA ASP A 3 -5.44 -39.86 12.83
C ASP A 3 -4.43 -40.37 11.77
N GLU A 4 -3.28 -39.69 11.67
CA GLU A 4 -2.05 -40.08 10.95
C GLU A 4 -1.83 -39.62 9.48
N ASN A 5 -1.13 -38.49 9.34
CA ASN A 5 0.16 -38.51 8.61
C ASN A 5 1.05 -37.34 9.04
N ASP A 6 1.84 -37.57 10.09
CA ASP A 6 3.12 -36.89 10.28
C ASP A 6 4.13 -37.50 9.29
N LYS A 7 4.76 -36.66 8.47
CA LYS A 7 5.99 -36.99 7.75
C LYS A 7 6.93 -35.80 7.79
N THR A 8 7.73 -35.77 8.86
CA THR A 8 9.16 -35.46 8.88
C THR A 8 9.77 -35.10 7.52
N LYS A 9 10.23 -33.85 7.37
CA LYS A 9 11.26 -33.49 6.38
C LYS A 9 12.57 -33.23 7.12
N GLU A 10 13.39 -34.28 7.20
CA GLU A 10 14.82 -34.13 7.49
C GLU A 10 15.56 -33.66 6.23
N GLY A 11 16.59 -32.85 6.47
CA GLY A 11 17.29 -32.11 5.43
C GLY A 11 18.30 -32.94 4.62
N GLN A 12 18.50 -32.50 3.38
CA GLN A 12 19.72 -32.68 2.59
C GLN A 12 19.57 -31.70 1.42
N GLY A 13 20.47 -30.78 1.13
CA GLY A 13 21.91 -30.94 0.99
C GLY A 13 22.25 -30.32 -0.36
N THR A 14 23.05 -29.26 -0.33
CA THR A 14 23.52 -28.43 -1.45
C THR A 14 24.20 -29.24 -2.54
N GLN A 15 23.89 -29.00 -3.83
CA GLN A 15 24.85 -28.86 -4.95
C GLN A 15 24.16 -28.73 -6.31
N ALA A 16 24.57 -27.75 -7.10
CA ALA A 16 24.28 -27.65 -8.54
C ALA A 16 25.29 -28.49 -9.34
N PRO A 17 24.92 -28.97 -10.54
CA PRO A 17 25.62 -28.44 -11.72
C PRO A 17 24.74 -28.19 -12.96
N THR A 18 25.26 -27.28 -13.78
CA THR A 18 24.97 -26.90 -15.16
C THR A 18 24.36 -27.95 -16.12
N GLY A 19 23.37 -27.53 -16.92
CA GLY A 19 23.08 -28.12 -18.23
C GLY A 19 21.60 -28.21 -18.63
N THR A 20 21.18 -27.39 -19.60
CA THR A 20 20.09 -27.61 -20.58
C THR A 20 18.63 -27.78 -20.06
N PRO A 21 17.72 -26.79 -20.22
CA PRO A 21 16.35 -26.93 -19.76
C PRO A 21 15.37 -27.32 -20.88
N SER A 22 15.17 -28.61 -21.12
CA SER A 22 13.92 -29.07 -21.73
C SER A 22 13.74 -30.59 -21.60
N THR A 23 12.94 -31.01 -20.62
CA THR A 23 11.97 -32.13 -20.73
C THR A 23 10.97 -32.04 -19.56
N THR A 24 9.75 -31.67 -19.92
CA THR A 24 8.43 -31.96 -19.34
C THR A 24 8.34 -32.48 -17.89
N GLY A 25 7.98 -31.58 -16.97
CA GLY A 25 7.44 -31.81 -15.63
C GLY A 25 6.78 -30.50 -15.15
N PRO A 26 5.85 -30.50 -14.16
CA PRO A 26 5.15 -29.29 -13.74
C PRO A 26 6.16 -28.24 -13.27
N ARG A 27 6.37 -27.21 -14.09
CA ARG A 27 7.26 -26.10 -13.75
C ARG A 27 6.69 -25.40 -12.52
N ALA A 28 7.51 -25.22 -11.49
CA ALA A 28 7.16 -24.36 -10.38
C ALA A 28 6.72 -22.99 -10.93
N PRO A 29 5.56 -22.44 -10.48
CA PRO A 29 5.13 -21.14 -10.95
C PRO A 29 6.18 -20.09 -10.61
N LEU A 30 6.54 -19.26 -11.58
CA LEU A 30 7.45 -18.14 -11.38
C LEU A 30 6.84 -17.18 -10.34
N SER A 31 7.22 -17.31 -9.07
CA SER A 31 6.83 -16.36 -8.04
C SER A 31 7.70 -15.11 -8.17
N LEU A 32 7.11 -14.03 -8.69
CA LEU A 32 7.74 -12.72 -8.70
C LEU A 32 7.96 -12.26 -7.25
N LYS A 33 9.19 -11.86 -6.90
CA LYS A 33 9.46 -11.21 -5.60
C LYS A 33 8.51 -10.01 -5.45
N PRO A 34 7.90 -9.78 -4.27
CA PRO A 34 7.08 -8.59 -4.05
C PRO A 34 7.92 -7.35 -4.34
N ARG A 35 7.51 -6.54 -5.32
CA ARG A 35 8.15 -5.27 -5.61
C ARG A 35 7.84 -4.29 -4.48
N ALA A 36 8.78 -3.40 -4.17
CA ALA A 36 8.65 -2.41 -3.09
C ALA A 36 7.27 -1.72 -3.11
N VAL A 37 6.66 -1.63 -1.93
CA VAL A 37 5.32 -1.07 -1.72
C VAL A 37 5.28 0.34 -2.31
N GLY A 38 4.43 0.58 -3.31
CA GLY A 38 4.31 1.87 -3.99
C GLY A 38 4.93 1.96 -5.40
N SER A 39 5.64 0.91 -5.86
CA SER A 39 6.10 0.85 -7.26
C SER A 39 4.98 0.35 -8.19
N VAL A 40 4.67 1.12 -9.23
CA VAL A 40 3.71 0.72 -10.27
C VAL A 40 4.38 -0.31 -11.20
N PRO A 41 3.69 -1.39 -11.61
CA PRO A 41 4.24 -2.35 -12.56
C PRO A 41 4.64 -1.66 -13.87
N THR A 42 5.76 -2.10 -14.46
CA THR A 42 6.15 -1.68 -15.81
C THR A 42 5.04 -2.07 -16.79
N GLY A 43 4.52 -1.10 -17.56
CA GLY A 43 3.34 -1.31 -18.41
C GLY A 43 2.01 -0.91 -17.75
N THR A 44 2.04 -0.20 -16.62
CA THR A 44 0.84 0.39 -16.02
C THR A 44 1.10 1.81 -15.58
N VAL A 45 0.13 2.70 -15.79
CA VAL A 45 0.18 4.11 -15.36
C VAL A 45 -0.96 4.36 -14.37
N ARG A 46 -0.64 5.00 -13.24
CA ARG A 46 -1.67 5.53 -12.32
C ARG A 46 -2.03 6.94 -12.75
N GLN A 47 -3.30 7.15 -13.09
CA GLN A 47 -3.82 8.45 -13.49
C GLN A 47 -4.86 8.91 -12.45
N SER A 48 -4.75 10.15 -12.00
CA SER A 48 -5.71 10.79 -11.10
C SER A 48 -6.78 11.53 -11.91
N PHE A 49 -8.05 11.18 -11.68
CA PHE A 49 -9.17 11.97 -12.18
C PHE A 49 -9.59 12.99 -11.12
N SER A 50 -9.99 14.18 -11.55
CA SER A 50 -10.41 15.32 -10.70
C SER A 50 -11.54 15.01 -9.71
N HIS A 51 -12.22 13.87 -9.87
CA HIS A 51 -13.32 13.41 -9.03
C HIS A 51 -12.86 12.55 -7.83
N GLY A 52 -11.57 12.58 -7.46
CA GLY A 52 -11.03 11.92 -6.26
C GLY A 52 -10.76 10.42 -6.43
N ARG A 53 -10.72 9.90 -7.66
CA ARG A 53 -10.42 8.49 -7.93
C ARG A 53 -9.16 8.35 -8.76
N THR A 54 -8.28 7.43 -8.35
CA THR A 54 -7.12 7.02 -9.16
C THR A 54 -7.46 5.73 -9.90
N LYS A 55 -7.30 5.71 -11.22
CA LYS A 55 -7.38 4.46 -12.00
C LYS A 55 -5.99 4.00 -12.40
N THR A 56 -5.84 2.68 -12.53
CA THR A 56 -4.64 2.05 -13.08
C THR A 56 -4.96 1.63 -14.51
N VAL A 57 -4.25 2.20 -15.48
CA VAL A 57 -4.41 1.89 -16.89
C VAL A 57 -3.24 1.00 -17.31
N ALA A 58 -3.55 -0.19 -17.82
CA ALA A 58 -2.55 -1.07 -18.45
C ALA A 58 -2.20 -0.50 -19.83
N VAL A 59 -0.91 -0.39 -20.11
CA VAL A 59 -0.35 0.11 -21.35
C VAL A 59 0.65 -0.90 -21.90
N GLU A 60 0.49 -1.26 -23.16
CA GLU A 60 1.46 -2.10 -23.85
C GLU A 60 2.66 -1.23 -24.23
N ILE A 61 3.79 -1.42 -23.54
CA ILE A 61 5.03 -0.72 -23.86
C ILE A 61 5.83 -1.58 -24.83
N LYS A 62 5.66 -1.29 -26.13
CA LYS A 62 6.42 -1.96 -27.18
C LYS A 62 7.90 -1.57 -27.08
N ARG A 63 8.76 -2.55 -26.80
CA ARG A 63 10.21 -2.35 -26.82
C ARG A 63 10.71 -2.28 -28.26
N ARG A 64 11.54 -1.28 -28.58
CA ARG A 64 12.24 -1.23 -29.87
C ARG A 64 13.26 -2.38 -29.92
N PRO A 65 13.28 -3.21 -30.98
CA PRO A 65 14.33 -4.22 -31.15
C PRO A 65 15.71 -3.55 -31.15
N GLY A 66 16.64 -4.06 -30.32
CA GLY A 66 18.01 -3.54 -30.19
C GLY A 66 18.28 -2.55 -29.04
N ALA A 67 17.27 -2.17 -28.24
CA ALA A 67 17.49 -1.31 -27.06
C ALA A 67 18.00 -2.15 -25.85
N PRO A 68 19.19 -1.86 -25.29
CA PRO A 68 19.70 -2.61 -24.14
C PRO A 68 18.73 -2.50 -22.96
N ALA A 69 18.51 -3.62 -22.28
CA ALA A 69 17.68 -3.71 -21.09
C ALA A 69 18.39 -3.10 -19.88
N ALA A 70 18.64 -1.79 -19.90
CA ALA A 70 19.33 -1.09 -18.82
C ALA A 70 18.56 0.17 -18.43
N GLY A 71 17.98 0.12 -17.22
CA GLY A 71 17.55 1.30 -16.47
C GLY A 71 16.26 1.94 -16.96
N HIS A 72 15.50 2.48 -16.01
CA HIS A 72 14.29 3.25 -16.26
C HIS A 72 14.69 4.56 -16.96
N GLN A 73 14.94 4.51 -18.26
CA GLN A 73 15.00 5.71 -19.10
C GLN A 73 13.61 6.31 -19.11
N ARG A 74 13.43 7.37 -18.32
CA ARG A 74 12.24 8.22 -18.36
C ARG A 74 12.06 8.63 -19.82
N PRO A 75 10.91 8.38 -20.46
CA PRO A 75 10.71 8.81 -21.83
C PRO A 75 10.95 10.32 -21.88
N ALA A 76 11.83 10.76 -22.78
CA ALA A 76 12.03 12.16 -23.07
C ALA A 76 10.65 12.78 -23.33
N GLY A 77 10.37 13.91 -22.66
CA GLY A 77 9.05 14.53 -22.65
C GLY A 77 8.51 14.75 -24.06
N PHE A 78 7.20 14.61 -24.20
CA PHE A 78 6.48 15.01 -25.39
C PHE A 78 6.53 16.54 -25.49
N ASP A 79 7.01 17.06 -26.63
CA ASP A 79 6.91 18.48 -26.93
C ASP A 79 5.46 18.80 -27.30
N VAL A 80 4.77 19.56 -26.44
CA VAL A 80 3.41 20.02 -26.72
C VAL A 80 3.53 21.27 -27.55
N ALA A 81 3.56 21.10 -28.87
CA ALA A 81 3.30 22.19 -29.78
C ALA A 81 1.92 22.77 -29.47
N ARG A 82 1.89 24.00 -28.96
CA ARG A 82 0.68 24.79 -28.73
C ARG A 82 -0.11 24.87 -30.06
N PRO A 83 -1.41 24.54 -30.09
CA PRO A 83 -2.20 24.71 -31.31
C PRO A 83 -2.19 26.18 -31.72
N ARG A 84 -1.76 26.47 -32.97
CA ARG A 84 -1.94 27.79 -33.57
C ARG A 84 -3.45 27.99 -33.78
N THR A 85 -4.00 28.98 -33.09
CA THR A 85 -5.35 29.48 -33.31
C THR A 85 -5.34 30.45 -34.49
N ASP A 86 -5.21 29.93 -35.71
CA ASP A 86 -5.45 30.70 -36.94
C ASP A 86 -6.51 29.96 -37.78
N ALA A 87 -7.76 30.10 -37.37
CA ALA A 87 -8.91 29.86 -38.22
C ALA A 87 -10.02 30.82 -37.80
N VAL A 88 -10.24 31.84 -38.64
CA VAL A 88 -11.40 32.73 -38.53
C VAL A 88 -12.65 31.88 -38.77
N PRO A 89 -13.63 31.84 -37.85
CA PRO A 89 -14.86 31.09 -38.07
C PRO A 89 -15.71 31.79 -39.13
N GLN A 90 -15.98 31.07 -40.23
CA GLN A 90 -17.01 31.47 -41.19
C GLN A 90 -18.40 31.36 -40.52
N PRO A 91 -19.30 32.33 -40.69
CA PRO A 91 -20.64 32.27 -40.11
C PRO A 91 -21.43 31.14 -40.78
N THR A 92 -21.63 30.06 -40.04
CA THR A 92 -22.52 28.97 -40.44
C THR A 92 -23.97 29.41 -40.15
N ALA A 93 -24.85 29.27 -41.14
CA ALA A 93 -26.27 29.58 -40.99
C ALA A 93 -26.88 28.83 -39.78
N PRO A 94 -27.84 29.43 -39.06
CA PRO A 94 -28.41 28.83 -37.86
C PRO A 94 -29.21 27.58 -38.25
N ARG A 95 -28.63 26.41 -37.96
CA ARG A 95 -29.39 25.18 -37.90
C ARG A 95 -30.26 25.27 -36.66
N THR A 96 -31.57 25.13 -36.83
CA THR A 96 -32.54 24.96 -35.74
C THR A 96 -32.14 23.72 -34.94
N ALA A 97 -31.42 23.95 -33.85
CA ALA A 97 -31.22 22.92 -32.83
C ALA A 97 -32.60 22.56 -32.25
N PRO A 98 -32.91 21.28 -32.02
CA PRO A 98 -34.08 20.93 -31.24
C PRO A 98 -33.97 21.64 -29.90
N SER A 99 -35.03 22.35 -29.51
CA SER A 99 -35.11 23.04 -28.24
C SER A 99 -34.81 22.04 -27.12
N GLN A 100 -33.61 22.10 -26.55
CA GLN A 100 -33.39 21.55 -25.23
C GLN A 100 -34.47 22.17 -24.32
N PRO A 101 -35.14 21.38 -23.47
CA PRO A 101 -36.12 21.94 -22.56
C PRO A 101 -35.46 23.11 -21.84
N ALA A 102 -36.12 24.27 -21.91
CA ALA A 102 -35.68 25.49 -21.24
C ALA A 102 -35.67 25.21 -19.74
N GLY A 103 -34.55 24.68 -19.23
CA GLY A 103 -34.56 24.01 -17.93
C GLY A 103 -33.24 23.37 -17.56
N GLY A 104 -32.10 23.86 -18.07
CA GLY A 104 -30.77 23.48 -17.58
C GLY A 104 -30.49 23.89 -16.12
N ARG A 105 -31.51 24.36 -15.40
CA ARG A 105 -31.47 24.75 -13.99
C ARG A 105 -32.58 23.97 -13.28
N LEU A 106 -32.19 23.23 -12.24
CA LEU A 106 -33.11 22.53 -11.32
C LEU A 106 -34.19 23.49 -10.82
N SER A 107 -35.41 23.01 -10.62
CA SER A 107 -36.47 23.80 -9.98
C SER A 107 -36.04 24.22 -8.56
N ASN A 108 -36.70 25.22 -7.97
CA ASN A 108 -36.34 25.68 -6.62
C ASN A 108 -36.50 24.57 -5.58
N GLU A 109 -37.56 23.76 -5.71
CA GLU A 109 -37.81 22.58 -4.87
C GLU A 109 -36.71 21.52 -5.05
N GLU A 110 -36.28 21.25 -6.28
CA GLU A 110 -35.18 20.32 -6.54
C GLU A 110 -33.84 20.84 -5.99
N GLN A 111 -33.58 22.14 -6.07
CA GLN A 111 -32.39 22.76 -5.48
C GLN A 111 -32.41 22.64 -3.96
N GLU A 112 -33.56 22.82 -3.31
CA GLU A 112 -33.68 22.67 -1.86
C GLU A 112 -33.52 21.20 -1.43
N ALA A 113 -34.15 20.26 -2.14
CA ALA A 113 -33.97 18.83 -1.90
C ALA A 113 -32.48 18.44 -2.00
N ARG A 114 -31.77 18.99 -2.98
CA ARG A 114 -30.33 18.78 -3.15
C ARG A 114 -29.52 19.38 -1.98
N ARG A 115 -29.84 20.58 -1.50
CA ARG A 115 -29.18 21.18 -0.33
C ARG A 115 -29.35 20.30 0.91
N ARG A 116 -30.59 19.87 1.20
CA ARG A 116 -30.89 18.97 2.33
C ARG A 116 -30.15 17.64 2.22
N ALA A 117 -30.07 17.06 1.01
CA ALA A 117 -29.32 15.82 0.79
C ALA A 117 -27.81 15.97 1.02
N ILE A 118 -27.23 17.11 0.61
CA ILE A 118 -25.82 17.41 0.86
C ILE A 118 -25.55 17.60 2.36
N GLU A 119 -26.42 18.33 3.06
CA GLU A 119 -26.31 18.54 4.50
C GLU A 119 -26.38 17.21 5.26
N LEU A 120 -27.36 16.36 4.96
CA LEU A 120 -27.49 15.03 5.55
C LEU A 120 -26.26 14.16 5.29
N ALA A 121 -25.76 14.14 4.05
CA ALA A 121 -24.57 13.38 3.68
C ALA A 121 -23.31 13.90 4.42
N THR A 122 -23.19 15.21 4.57
CA THR A 122 -22.08 15.85 5.28
C THR A 122 -22.11 15.52 6.77
N GLN A 123 -23.30 15.56 7.39
CA GLN A 123 -23.49 15.16 8.79
C GLN A 123 -23.12 13.69 9.00
N ALA A 124 -23.65 12.78 8.18
CA ALA A 124 -23.33 11.36 8.26
C ALA A 124 -21.83 11.08 8.04
N GLN A 125 -21.16 11.85 7.17
CA GLN A 125 -19.72 11.74 6.98
C GLN A 125 -18.94 12.23 8.20
N ALA A 126 -19.36 13.34 8.82
CA ALA A 126 -18.74 13.86 10.04
C ALA A 126 -18.89 12.88 11.21
N GLU A 127 -20.06 12.27 11.39
CA GLU A 127 -20.31 11.26 12.41
C GLU A 127 -19.41 10.03 12.23
N ARG A 128 -19.29 9.51 11.01
CA ARG A 128 -18.40 8.38 10.71
C ARG A 128 -16.94 8.73 10.96
N ALA A 129 -16.50 9.93 10.58
CA ALA A 129 -15.14 10.39 10.84
C ALA A 129 -14.86 10.53 12.34
N ALA A 130 -15.82 11.06 13.11
CA ALA A 130 -15.71 11.16 14.56
C ALA A 130 -15.65 9.79 15.24
N ALA A 131 -16.49 8.84 14.80
CA ALA A 131 -16.47 7.47 15.32
C ALA A 131 -15.14 6.76 15.03
N GLN A 132 -14.62 6.91 13.80
CA GLN A 132 -13.31 6.36 13.42
C GLN A 132 -12.15 6.99 14.21
N ALA A 133 -12.19 8.31 14.42
CA ALA A 133 -11.18 9.01 15.23
C ALA A 133 -11.22 8.55 16.70
N ALA A 134 -12.42 8.36 17.27
CA ALA A 134 -12.58 7.85 18.63
C ALA A 134 -12.08 6.40 18.76
N GLU A 135 -12.35 5.55 17.78
CA GLU A 135 -11.84 4.18 17.77
C GLU A 135 -10.31 4.15 17.63
N GLN A 136 -9.75 4.97 16.74
CA GLN A 136 -8.30 5.07 16.59
C GLN A 136 -7.63 5.57 17.88
N ALA A 137 -8.20 6.58 18.54
CA ALA A 137 -7.69 7.08 19.81
C ALA A 137 -7.71 6.00 20.91
N ARG A 138 -8.76 5.15 20.95
CA ARG A 138 -8.82 4.00 21.87
C ARG A 138 -7.75 2.96 21.57
N ARG A 139 -7.53 2.64 20.29
CA ARG A 139 -6.47 1.70 19.87
C ARG A 139 -5.08 2.23 20.21
N ASP A 140 -4.85 3.52 19.96
CA ASP A 140 -3.57 4.16 20.27
C ASP A 140 -3.32 4.24 21.79
N ALA A 141 -4.35 4.53 22.59
CA ALA A 141 -4.26 4.48 24.05
C ALA A 141 -3.94 3.07 24.56
N ALA A 142 -4.66 2.05 24.08
CA ALA A 142 -4.40 0.66 24.44
C ALA A 142 -2.99 0.20 24.01
N ALA A 143 -2.51 0.63 22.84
CA ALA A 143 -1.16 0.33 22.37
C ALA A 143 -0.09 0.98 23.26
N ARG A 144 -0.31 2.22 23.73
CA ARG A 144 0.59 2.89 24.67
C ARG A 144 0.64 2.18 26.02
N GLU A 145 -0.51 1.79 26.56
CA GLU A 145 -0.57 1.03 27.83
C GLU A 145 0.15 -0.31 27.71
N GLN A 146 -0.01 -1.03 26.59
CA GLN A 146 0.73 -2.27 26.33
C GLN A 146 2.24 -2.04 26.20
N ALA A 147 2.66 -0.97 25.54
CA ALA A 147 4.07 -0.61 25.44
C ALA A 147 4.66 -0.27 26.81
N GLU A 148 3.98 0.54 27.62
CA GLU A 148 4.41 0.86 28.98
C GLU A 148 4.49 -0.38 29.88
N ALA A 149 3.50 -1.28 29.79
CA ALA A 149 3.52 -2.54 30.52
C ALA A 149 4.69 -3.43 30.07
N ALA A 150 4.95 -3.53 28.77
CA ALA A 150 6.10 -4.24 28.23
C ALA A 150 7.43 -3.65 28.72
N GLU A 151 7.57 -2.32 28.73
CA GLU A 151 8.76 -1.64 29.26
C GLU A 151 8.96 -1.89 30.76
N ARG A 152 7.89 -1.86 31.56
CA ARG A 152 7.95 -2.18 33.00
C ARG A 152 8.36 -3.64 33.23
N THR A 153 7.82 -4.58 32.47
CA THR A 153 8.22 -6.00 32.59
C THR A 153 9.66 -6.21 32.15
N ALA A 154 10.11 -5.57 31.07
CA ALA A 154 11.49 -5.65 30.59
C ALA A 154 12.49 -5.04 31.58
N SER A 155 12.19 -3.86 32.13
CA SER A 155 13.03 -3.21 33.15
C SER A 155 13.08 -4.00 34.46
N ALA A 156 11.94 -4.56 34.91
CA ALA A 156 11.91 -5.45 36.08
C ALA A 156 12.75 -6.72 35.85
N ALA A 157 12.65 -7.33 34.65
CA ALA A 157 13.47 -8.48 34.29
C ALA A 157 14.97 -8.15 34.26
N GLN A 158 15.35 -6.98 33.74
CA GLN A 158 16.73 -6.50 33.76
C GLN A 158 17.23 -6.25 35.19
N ALA A 159 16.43 -5.61 36.04
CA ALA A 159 16.76 -5.38 37.44
C ALA A 159 16.96 -6.70 38.20
N ALA A 160 16.07 -7.68 37.99
CA ALA A 160 16.19 -9.01 38.58
C ALA A 160 17.47 -9.73 38.10
N ALA A 161 17.78 -9.67 36.80
CA ALA A 161 19.00 -10.25 36.24
C ALA A 161 20.27 -9.59 36.80
N ILE A 162 20.28 -8.26 36.96
CA ILE A 162 21.39 -7.52 37.58
C ILE A 162 21.54 -7.93 39.06
N SER A 163 20.44 -8.01 39.81
CA SER A 163 20.46 -8.44 41.21
C SER A 163 21.01 -9.87 41.36
N LEU A 164 20.57 -10.80 40.51
CA LEU A 164 21.05 -12.18 40.53
C LEU A 164 22.55 -12.24 40.19
N LYS A 165 23.01 -11.52 39.17
CA LYS A 165 24.43 -11.42 38.84
C LYS A 165 25.26 -10.89 40.02
N ARG A 166 24.77 -9.87 40.73
CA ARG A 166 25.43 -9.33 41.93
C ARG A 166 25.51 -10.35 43.06
N LEU A 167 24.42 -11.08 43.31
CA LEU A 167 24.40 -12.13 44.34
C LEU A 167 25.40 -13.24 44.01
N ILE A 168 25.40 -13.73 42.77
CA ILE A 168 26.35 -14.76 42.30
C ILE A 168 27.79 -14.27 42.47
N TYR A 169 28.09 -13.04 42.05
CA TYR A 169 29.43 -12.46 42.17
C TYR A 169 29.87 -12.33 43.63
N SER A 170 28.97 -11.89 44.52
CA SER A 170 29.22 -11.81 45.96
C SER A 170 29.53 -13.18 46.55
N CYS A 171 28.69 -14.20 46.29
CA CYS A 171 28.91 -15.56 46.76
C CYS A 171 30.24 -16.14 46.27
N LEU A 172 30.61 -15.92 45.00
CA LEU A 172 31.90 -16.36 44.45
C LEU A 172 33.07 -15.68 45.17
N CYS A 173 32.97 -14.38 45.44
CA CYS A 173 34.01 -13.62 46.13
C CYS A 173 34.23 -14.12 47.57
N LEU A 174 33.15 -14.30 48.34
CA LEU A 174 33.21 -14.86 49.69
C LEU A 174 33.80 -16.29 49.71
N ALA A 175 33.43 -17.13 48.74
CA ALA A 175 33.97 -18.48 48.62
C ALA A 175 35.49 -18.49 48.30
N PHE A 176 35.97 -17.49 47.55
CA PHE A 176 37.38 -17.34 47.23
C PHE A 176 38.20 -16.79 48.40
N LEU A 177 37.68 -15.82 49.15
CA LEU A 177 38.38 -15.23 50.30
C LEU A 177 38.42 -16.15 51.53
N GLY A 178 37.45 -17.05 51.71
CA GLY A 178 37.42 -17.99 52.83
C GLY A 178 38.31 -19.24 52.68
N LYS A 179 39.12 -19.32 51.62
CA LYS A 179 39.99 -20.47 51.30
C LYS A 179 41.48 -20.24 51.66
N SER A 180 41.82 -19.12 52.31
CA SER A 180 43.14 -18.83 52.89
C SER A 180 43.10 -18.93 54.40
#